data_AF-A0A0K8WD93-F1
#
_entry.id   AF-A0A0K8WD93-F1
#
_cell.length_a   1.000
_cell.length_b   1.000
_cell.length_c   1.000
_cell.angle_alpha   90.00
_cell.angle_beta   90.00
_cell.angle_gamma   90.00
#
_symmetry.space_group_name_H-M   'P 1'
#
loop_
_entity.id
_entity.type
_entity.pdbx_description
1 polymer ?
#
loop_
_entity_poly.entity_id
_entity_poly.type
_entity_poly.pdbx_seq_one_letter_code
_entity_poly.pdbx_strand_id
1 'polypeptide(L)'
;ALLFTAGSTSVQEGEDVDLQLFVKVGNKYYLVTQGLKLDWFGAVNFCRSYDSDLLTIESLAEKNDLFLHLSPLLNISEMRVWTSSNDLSVESIFMSLNSGRPMLYTFSG
;
A
#
# COMPACT_ATOMS: atom_id res chain seq x y z
N ALA A 1 1.89 -15.16 0.81
CA ALA A 1 0.62 -14.43 0.95
C ALA A 1 0.89 -12.99 0.56
N LEU A 2 0.10 -12.40 -0.34
CA LEU A 2 0.31 -11.04 -0.79
C LEU A 2 -0.35 -10.08 0.21
N LEU A 3 0.41 -9.15 0.78
CA LEU A 3 -0.13 -8.04 1.57
C LEU A 3 -0.47 -6.88 0.62
N PHE A 4 -1.28 -5.94 1.07
CA PHE A 4 -1.54 -4.67 0.41
C PHE A 4 -1.47 -3.65 1.53
N THR A 5 -1.00 -2.46 1.23
CA THR A 5 -1.14 -1.35 2.15
C THR A 5 -1.68 -0.18 1.35
N ALA A 6 -2.38 0.77 1.97
CA ALA A 6 -3.12 1.79 1.25
C ALA A 6 -3.13 3.07 2.08
N GLY A 7 -2.46 4.13 1.62
CA GLY A 7 -2.27 5.37 2.39
C GLY A 7 -3.22 6.49 1.97
N SER A 8 -3.99 7.05 2.91
CA SER A 8 -4.77 8.29 2.72
C SER A 8 -4.10 9.48 3.42
N THR A 9 -4.10 10.65 2.75
CA THR A 9 -3.57 11.93 3.24
C THR A 9 -4.62 12.84 3.88
N SER A 10 -5.89 12.42 3.92
CA SER A 10 -6.97 13.22 4.50
C SER A 10 -7.93 12.32 5.30
N VAL A 11 -7.80 12.36 6.64
CA VAL A 11 -8.82 11.80 7.54
C VAL A 11 -9.79 12.93 7.85
N GLN A 12 -11.04 12.82 7.39
CA GLN A 12 -12.12 13.64 7.92
C GLN A 12 -12.44 13.12 9.33
N GLU A 13 -12.08 13.90 10.35
CA GLU A 13 -12.53 13.66 11.73
C GLU A 13 -14.07 13.80 11.76
N GLY A 14 -14.79 12.68 11.70
CA GLY A 14 -16.25 12.76 11.72
C GLY A 14 -17.04 11.46 11.60
N GLU A 15 -16.47 10.37 11.13
CA GLU A 15 -17.23 9.13 10.96
C GLU A 15 -16.46 7.92 11.50
N ASP A 16 -17.04 7.26 12.50
CA ASP A 16 -16.63 5.95 13.05
C ASP A 16 -16.92 4.86 12.02
N VAL A 17 -16.41 5.02 10.80
CA VAL A 17 -16.56 4.09 9.69
C VAL A 17 -15.33 3.19 9.70
N ASP A 18 -15.48 2.08 10.42
CA ASP A 18 -14.66 0.87 10.32
C ASP A 18 -13.13 1.07 10.30
N LEU A 19 -12.62 1.95 11.17
CA LEU A 19 -11.18 2.08 11.45
C LEU A 19 -10.57 0.77 11.98
N GLN A 20 -11.37 -0.24 12.33
CA GLN A 20 -10.88 -1.58 12.70
C GLN A 20 -10.07 -2.26 11.58
N LEU A 21 -10.31 -1.88 10.31
CA LEU A 21 -9.61 -2.45 9.15
C LEU A 21 -8.27 -1.76 8.82
N PHE A 22 -8.02 -0.56 9.36
CA PHE A 22 -6.84 0.24 9.02
C PHE A 22 -5.83 0.28 10.16
N VAL A 23 -4.57 0.01 9.85
CA VAL A 23 -3.45 0.09 10.80
C VAL A 23 -2.71 1.40 10.59
N LYS A 24 -2.47 2.17 11.66
CA LYS A 24 -1.67 3.39 11.60
C LYS A 24 -0.19 3.08 11.72
N VAL A 25 0.61 3.48 10.73
CA VAL A 25 2.09 3.41 10.78
C VAL A 25 2.67 4.78 10.45
N GLY A 26 3.33 5.39 11.42
CA GLY A 26 3.76 6.80 11.33
C GLY A 26 2.56 7.73 11.13
N ASN A 27 2.57 8.47 10.02
CA ASN A 27 1.53 9.45 9.68
C ASN A 27 0.53 8.94 8.63
N LYS A 28 0.62 7.67 8.21
CA LYS A 28 -0.26 7.07 7.22
C LYS A 28 -1.09 5.95 7.87
N TYR A 29 -2.31 5.76 7.38
CA TYR A 29 -3.15 4.60 7.69
C TYR A 29 -3.00 3.59 6.56
N TYR A 30 -3.16 2.30 6.86
CA TYR A 30 -2.94 1.22 5.90
C TYR A 30 -4.02 0.16 6.02
N LEU A 31 -4.77 -0.08 4.94
CA LEU A 31 -5.63 -1.27 4.83
C LEU A 31 -4.76 -2.49 4.61
N VAL A 32 -4.77 -3.45 5.53
CA VAL A 32 -3.95 -4.65 5.45
C VAL A 32 -4.83 -5.88 5.37
N THR A 33 -4.64 -6.69 4.34
CA THR A 33 -5.41 -7.92 4.11
C THR A 33 -4.50 -9.10 3.81
N GLN A 34 -4.90 -10.29 4.27
CA GLN A 34 -4.18 -11.54 4.09
C GLN A 34 -5.07 -12.58 3.37
N GLY A 35 -4.45 -13.45 2.57
CA GLY A 35 -5.14 -14.60 1.96
C GLY A 35 -5.94 -14.29 0.69
N LEU A 36 -6.10 -13.02 0.32
CA LEU A 36 -6.69 -12.64 -0.96
C LEU A 36 -5.76 -12.96 -2.13
N LYS A 37 -6.31 -13.60 -3.16
CA LYS A 37 -5.63 -13.89 -4.43
C LYS A 37 -6.18 -12.96 -5.49
N LEU A 38 -5.55 -11.78 -5.61
CA LEU A 38 -5.86 -10.78 -6.61
C LEU A 38 -4.64 -10.55 -7.50
N ASP A 39 -4.88 -10.29 -8.77
CA ASP A 39 -3.89 -9.64 -9.62
C ASP A 39 -3.78 -8.15 -9.26
N TRP A 40 -2.85 -7.44 -9.91
CA TRP A 40 -2.60 -6.04 -9.63
C TRP A 40 -3.84 -5.16 -9.88
N PHE A 41 -4.59 -5.38 -10.96
CA PHE A 41 -5.80 -4.59 -11.28
C PHE A 41 -6.94 -4.85 -10.29
N GLY A 42 -7.15 -6.11 -9.90
CA GLY A 42 -8.13 -6.49 -8.88
C GLY A 42 -7.81 -5.85 -7.54
N ALA A 43 -6.53 -5.74 -7.19
CA ALA A 43 -6.09 -5.05 -6.00
C ALA A 43 -6.33 -3.55 -6.02
N VAL A 44 -6.09 -2.89 -7.16
CA VAL A 44 -6.45 -1.48 -7.36
C VAL A 44 -7.93 -1.27 -7.05
N ASN A 45 -8.80 -2.09 -7.66
CA ASN A 45 -10.23 -1.98 -7.47
C ASN A 45 -10.65 -2.27 -6.03
N PHE A 46 -10.03 -3.27 -5.39
CA PHE A 46 -10.27 -3.59 -3.99
C PHE A 46 -9.92 -2.43 -3.06
N CYS A 47 -8.72 -1.83 -3.17
CA CYS A 47 -8.37 -0.68 -2.34
C CYS A 47 -9.35 0.48 -2.53
N ARG A 48 -9.77 0.73 -3.78
CA ARG A 48 -10.72 1.80 -4.11
C ARG A 48 -12.13 1.54 -3.60
N SER A 49 -12.55 0.29 -3.41
CA SER A 49 -13.85 0.00 -2.79
C SER A 49 -13.90 0.30 -1.29
N TYR A 50 -12.77 0.65 -0.68
CA TYR A 50 -12.64 1.11 0.72
C TYR A 50 -12.14 2.56 0.79
N ASP A 51 -12.43 3.37 -0.23
CA ASP A 51 -12.00 4.78 -0.32
C ASP A 51 -10.48 4.97 -0.08
N SER A 52 -9.69 4.03 -0.61
CA SER A 52 -8.25 3.99 -0.46
C SER A 52 -7.55 3.66 -1.79
N ASP A 53 -6.22 3.68 -1.80
CA ASP A 53 -5.41 3.45 -3.00
C ASP A 53 -4.28 2.44 -2.75
N LEU A 54 -3.72 1.83 -3.79
CA LEU A 54 -2.56 0.93 -3.61
C LEU A 54 -1.38 1.62 -2.91
N LEU A 55 -0.58 0.83 -2.18
CA LEU A 55 0.58 1.30 -1.43
C LEU A 55 1.53 2.08 -2.33
N THR A 56 1.88 3.30 -1.93
CA THR A 56 3.01 4.02 -2.52
C THR A 56 4.10 4.14 -1.47
N ILE A 57 5.24 3.47 -1.69
CA ILE A 57 6.44 3.60 -0.86
C ILE A 57 7.33 4.66 -1.50
N GLU A 58 7.59 5.74 -0.77
CA GLU A 58 8.32 6.91 -1.27
C GLU A 58 9.73 7.00 -0.68
N SER A 59 10.07 6.15 0.28
CA SER A 59 11.42 6.09 0.86
C SER A 59 11.77 4.71 1.45
N LEU A 60 13.07 4.46 1.61
CA LEU A 60 13.56 3.28 2.33
C LEU A 60 13.13 3.27 3.82
N ALA A 61 13.07 4.45 4.45
CA ALA A 61 12.63 4.58 5.84
C ALA A 61 11.18 4.12 5.99
N GLU A 62 10.28 4.61 5.14
CA GLU A 62 8.87 4.18 5.12
C GLU A 62 8.74 2.67 4.89
N LYS A 63 9.50 2.10 3.95
CA LYS A 63 9.53 0.65 3.71
C LYS A 63 9.90 -0.13 4.97
N ASN A 64 10.98 0.29 5.65
CA ASN A 64 11.48 -0.39 6.83
C ASN A 64 10.52 -0.27 8.00
N ASP A 65 9.98 0.93 8.25
CA ASP A 65 9.01 1.18 9.31
C ASP A 65 7.73 0.35 9.10
N LEU A 66 7.24 0.30 7.87
CA LEU A 66 6.08 -0.51 7.49
C LEU A 66 6.34 -2.00 7.71
N PHE A 67 7.51 -2.50 7.29
CA PHE A 67 7.88 -3.90 7.49
C PHE A 67 7.99 -4.25 8.98
N LEU A 68 8.73 -3.45 9.76
CA LEU A 68 8.93 -3.66 11.19
C LEU A 68 7.62 -3.64 11.98
N HIS A 69 6.68 -2.79 11.58
CA HIS A 69 5.38 -2.70 12.24
C HIS A 69 4.45 -3.86 11.86
N LEU A 70 4.38 -4.20 10.56
CA LEU A 70 3.43 -5.18 10.07
C LEU A 70 3.90 -6.63 10.21
N SER A 71 5.21 -6.89 10.19
CA SER A 71 5.72 -8.26 10.24
C SER A 71 5.31 -9.05 11.50
N PRO A 72 5.36 -8.50 12.74
CA PRO A 72 4.88 -9.24 13.91
C PRO A 72 3.36 -9.37 13.95
N LEU A 73 2.61 -8.35 13.49
CA LEU A 73 1.15 -8.36 13.49
C LEU A 73 0.58 -9.43 12.56
N LEU A 74 1.27 -9.66 11.45
CA LEU A 74 0.84 -10.52 10.37
C LEU A 74 1.53 -11.88 10.39
N ASN A 75 2.48 -12.08 11.33
CA ASN A 75 3.33 -13.25 11.44
C ASN A 75 4.00 -13.63 10.10
N ILE A 76 4.59 -12.63 9.43
CA ILE A 76 5.29 -12.81 8.15
C ILE A 76 6.80 -12.54 8.31
N SER A 77 7.61 -13.27 7.55
CA SER A 77 9.05 -13.01 7.42
C SER A 77 9.39 -12.11 6.22
N GLU A 78 8.47 -11.98 5.26
CA GLU A 78 8.65 -11.21 4.03
C GLU A 78 7.35 -10.53 3.63
N MET A 79 7.45 -9.28 3.20
CA MET A 79 6.32 -8.52 2.68
C MET A 79 6.31 -8.58 1.15
N ARG A 80 5.48 -9.48 0.60
CA ARG A 80 5.15 -9.49 -0.83
C ARG A 80 3.86 -8.76 -1.02
N VAL A 81 3.87 -7.60 -1.68
CA VAL A 81 2.69 -6.75 -1.83
C VAL A 81 2.57 -6.18 -3.21
N TRP A 82 1.33 -5.95 -3.64
CA TRP A 82 1.12 -5.06 -4.75
C TRP A 82 1.25 -3.61 -4.27
N THR A 83 1.93 -2.80 -5.08
CA THR A 83 2.12 -1.36 -4.84
C THR A 83 1.57 -0.58 -6.03
N SER A 84 1.39 0.72 -5.89
CA SER A 84 0.95 1.61 -6.97
C SER A 84 1.99 1.76 -8.09
N SER A 85 3.25 1.39 -7.81
CA SER A 85 4.36 1.45 -8.77
C SER A 85 4.15 0.45 -9.90
N ASN A 86 4.20 0.93 -11.13
CA ASN A 86 4.12 0.12 -12.34
C ASN A 86 4.82 0.83 -13.51
N ASP A 87 5.20 0.07 -14.53
CA ASP A 87 5.81 0.55 -15.78
C ASP A 87 4.99 0.14 -17.02
N LEU A 88 3.67 -0.07 -16.83
CA LEU A 88 2.76 -0.58 -17.86
C LEU A 88 2.65 0.33 -19.09
N SER A 89 2.87 1.63 -18.91
CA SER A 89 2.81 2.62 -20.01
C SER A 89 4.12 2.64 -20.81
N VAL A 90 5.25 2.65 -20.12
CA VAL A 90 6.59 2.68 -20.73
C VAL A 90 7.53 1.85 -19.85
N GLU A 91 8.08 0.78 -20.42
CA GLU A 91 9.00 -0.12 -19.74
C GLU A 91 10.18 0.64 -19.10
N SER A 92 10.59 0.21 -17.92
CA SER A 92 11.65 0.86 -17.11
C SER A 92 11.33 2.26 -16.59
N ILE A 93 10.16 2.82 -16.88
CA ILE A 93 9.68 4.09 -16.31
C ILE A 93 8.58 3.80 -15.28
N PHE A 94 8.98 3.69 -14.02
CA PHE A 94 8.07 3.41 -12.92
C PHE A 94 7.29 4.65 -12.51
N MET A 95 5.97 4.56 -12.63
CA MET A 95 5.01 5.60 -12.30
C MET A 95 4.12 5.13 -11.14
N SER A 96 3.75 6.06 -10.27
CA SER A 96 2.71 5.82 -9.26
C SER A 96 1.34 5.89 -9.92
N LEU A 97 0.54 4.83 -9.83
CA LEU A 97 -0.85 4.84 -10.25
C LEU A 97 -1.67 5.94 -9.55
N ASN A 98 -1.37 6.21 -8.28
CA ASN A 98 -2.18 7.09 -7.44
C ASN A 98 -1.96 8.57 -7.79
N SER A 99 -0.72 8.96 -8.12
CA SER A 99 -0.36 10.36 -8.39
C SER A 99 -0.11 10.67 -9.87
N GLY A 100 0.08 9.65 -10.71
CA GLY A 100 0.48 9.81 -12.10
C GLY A 100 1.90 10.39 -12.27
N ARG A 101 2.74 10.35 -11.23
CA ARG A 101 4.11 10.88 -11.21
C ARG A 101 5.15 9.77 -11.17
N PRO A 102 6.41 10.05 -11.58
CA PRO A 102 7.50 9.10 -11.40
C PRO A 102 7.69 8.72 -9.94
N MET A 103 8.02 7.45 -9.69
CA MET A 103 8.32 6.96 -8.35
C MET A 103 9.58 7.64 -7.80
N LEU A 104 9.47 8.23 -6.59
CA LEU A 104 10.61 8.84 -5.90
C LEU A 104 11.59 7.80 -5.35
N TYR A 105 11.07 6.62 -5.07
CA TYR A 105 11.84 5.49 -4.57
C TYR A 105 11.39 4.23 -5.30
N THR A 106 12.36 3.57 -5.91
CA THR A 106 12.19 2.24 -6.52
C THR A 106 13.16 1.30 -5.82
N PHE A 107 12.70 0.11 -5.48
CA PHE A 107 13.57 -0.95 -4.98
C PHE A 107 13.42 -2.16 -5.88
N SER A 108 14.53 -2.66 -6.39
CA SER A 108 14.60 -4.01 -6.95
C SER A 108 14.63 -4.98 -5.77
N GLY A 109 13.56 -5.76 -5.60
CA GLY A 109 13.52 -6.89 -4.69
C GLY A 109 13.50 -8.18 -5.48
#